data_AF-A0A661TLA2-F1
#
_entry.id   AF-A0A661TLA2-F1
#
_cell.length_a   1.000
_cell.length_b   1.000
_cell.length_c   1.000
_cell.angle_alpha   90.00
_cell.angle_beta   90.00
_cell.angle_gamma   90.00
#
_symmetry.space_group_name_H-M   'P 1'
#
loop_
_entity.id
_entity.type
_entity.pdbx_description
1 polymer ?
#
loop_
_entity_poly.entity_id
_entity_poly.type
_entity_poly.pdbx_seq_one_letter_code
_entity_poly.pdbx_strand_id
1 'polypeptide(L)'
;MKYLGKKSLSSLLSGILHVSWYVVVALSIIAVVMGAIILFSAPVEDPAALGIAKVNFYIFSELKNDKDWQMFKNLPLVVRILLLPYFGVIVVLLLQILKKSHYLFNNFKNDIVFNKNNVLVISKISKLLIGFSILTFDFSSLLAGILLLMLCEIFKSGTALQEEHDLTI
;
A
#
# COMPACT_ATOMS: atom_id res chain seq x y z
N MET A 1 20.42 24.35 -10.89
CA MET A 1 20.36 23.38 -9.76
C MET A 1 21.38 22.27 -9.97
N LYS A 2 22.66 22.52 -9.62
CA LYS A 2 23.82 21.67 -9.95
C LYS A 2 24.28 20.76 -8.79
N TYR A 3 23.57 20.76 -7.65
CA TYR A 3 24.01 20.17 -6.39
C TYR A 3 23.19 19.00 -5.86
N LEU A 4 22.08 18.62 -6.50
CA LEU A 4 21.42 17.35 -6.24
C LEU A 4 21.83 16.40 -7.35
N GLY A 5 22.85 15.58 -7.07
CA GLY A 5 23.38 14.61 -8.03
C GLY A 5 22.23 13.84 -8.66
N LYS A 6 22.16 13.83 -9.99
CA LYS A 6 21.06 13.28 -10.80
C LYS A 6 20.69 11.82 -10.47
N LYS A 7 21.53 11.11 -9.71
CA LYS A 7 21.31 9.75 -9.23
C LYS A 7 20.83 9.63 -7.77
N SER A 8 20.91 10.68 -6.96
CA SER A 8 20.72 10.60 -5.50
C SER A 8 19.25 10.38 -5.11
N LEU A 9 18.35 11.25 -5.57
CA LEU A 9 16.95 11.21 -5.10
C LEU A 9 16.18 9.99 -5.65
N SER A 10 16.33 9.69 -6.94
CA SER A 10 15.68 8.51 -7.54
C SER A 10 16.22 7.19 -6.99
N SER A 11 17.54 7.11 -6.73
CA SER A 11 18.13 5.92 -6.12
C SER A 11 17.72 5.77 -4.66
N LEU A 12 17.62 6.87 -3.91
CA LEU A 12 17.12 6.86 -2.54
C LEU A 12 15.65 6.41 -2.51
N LEU A 13 14.79 6.98 -3.37
CA LEU A 13 13.38 6.60 -3.42
C LEU A 13 13.17 5.16 -3.87
N SER A 14 13.91 4.69 -4.87
CA SER A 14 13.90 3.27 -5.28
C SER A 14 14.34 2.37 -4.12
N GLY A 15 15.41 2.72 -3.41
CA GLY A 15 15.85 1.98 -2.22
C GLY A 15 14.78 1.91 -1.14
N ILE A 16 14.18 3.06 -0.78
CA ILE A 16 13.10 3.12 0.22
C ILE A 16 11.91 2.28 -0.23
N LEU A 17 11.45 2.41 -1.48
CA LEU A 17 10.30 1.66 -1.98
C LEU A 17 10.54 0.14 -1.95
N HIS A 18 11.76 -0.29 -2.24
CA HIS A 18 12.14 -1.70 -2.16
C HIS A 18 12.08 -2.22 -0.73
N VAL A 19 12.67 -1.49 0.22
CA VAL A 19 12.64 -1.84 1.64
C VAL A 19 11.21 -1.82 2.18
N SER A 20 10.44 -0.76 1.88
CA SER A 20 9.05 -0.62 2.28
C SER A 20 8.18 -1.78 1.80
N TRP A 21 8.46 -2.33 0.61
CA TRP A 21 7.74 -3.50 0.12
C TRP A 21 7.91 -4.71 1.05
N TYR A 22 9.13 -5.03 1.48
CA TYR A 22 9.38 -6.12 2.43
C TYR A 22 8.83 -5.84 3.83
N VAL A 23 8.92 -4.58 4.29
CA VAL A 23 8.36 -4.18 5.59
C VAL A 23 6.84 -4.39 5.61
N VAL A 24 6.13 -3.97 4.55
CA VAL A 24 4.68 -4.19 4.45
C VAL A 24 4.34 -5.68 4.45
N VAL A 25 5.10 -6.51 3.73
CA VAL A 25 4.91 -7.98 3.76
C VAL A 25 5.10 -8.53 5.18
N ALA A 26 6.20 -8.17 5.86
CA ALA A 26 6.48 -8.66 7.21
C ALA A 26 5.39 -8.25 8.21
N LEU A 27 4.96 -6.99 8.19
CA LEU A 27 3.87 -6.50 9.04
C LEU A 27 2.54 -7.17 8.73
N SER A 28 2.26 -7.46 7.46
CA SER A 28 1.03 -8.16 7.06
C SER A 28 0.99 -9.59 7.59
N ILE A 29 2.12 -10.31 7.57
CA ILE A 29 2.22 -11.66 8.15
C ILE A 29 1.97 -11.60 9.66
N ILE A 30 2.61 -10.66 10.36
CA ILE A 30 2.40 -10.46 11.80
C ILE A 30 0.92 -10.16 12.10
N ALA A 31 0.30 -9.26 11.32
CA ALA A 31 -1.10 -8.89 11.48
C ALA A 31 -2.04 -10.09 11.27
N VAL A 32 -1.77 -10.96 10.29
CA VAL A 32 -2.56 -12.19 10.05
C VAL A 32 -2.42 -13.16 11.22
N VAL A 33 -1.21 -13.40 11.71
CA VAL A 33 -0.98 -14.30 12.86
C VAL A 33 -1.69 -13.77 14.10
N MET A 34 -1.53 -12.49 14.41
CA MET A 34 -2.21 -11.84 15.55
C MET A 34 -3.73 -11.89 15.38
N GLY A 35 -4.24 -11.55 14.20
CA GLY A 35 -5.67 -11.59 13.89
C GLY A 35 -6.26 -12.99 14.02
N ALA A 36 -5.55 -14.02 13.58
CA ALA A 36 -5.97 -15.41 13.74
C ALA A 36 -6.04 -15.80 15.22
N ILE A 37 -5.00 -15.49 16.02
CA ILE A 37 -5.00 -15.76 17.46
C ILE A 37 -6.22 -15.11 18.12
N ILE A 38 -6.54 -13.86 17.77
CA ILE A 38 -7.67 -13.11 18.33
C ILE A 38 -9.03 -13.72 17.90
N LEU A 39 -9.18 -14.11 16.63
CA LEU A 39 -10.43 -14.65 16.12
C LEU A 39 -10.73 -16.04 16.68
N PHE A 40 -9.70 -16.84 16.94
CA PHE A 40 -9.82 -18.21 17.45
C PHE A 40 -9.59 -18.33 18.96
N SER A 41 -9.17 -17.26 19.65
CA SER A 41 -9.20 -17.22 21.11
C SER A 41 -10.66 -17.17 21.59
N ALA A 42 -11.22 -18.33 21.89
CA ALA A 42 -12.51 -18.46 22.57
C ALA A 42 -12.52 -17.63 23.87
N PRO A 43 -13.69 -17.14 24.35
CA PRO A 43 -13.78 -16.65 25.72
C PRO A 43 -13.29 -17.76 26.65
N VAL A 44 -12.21 -17.48 27.37
CA VAL A 44 -11.50 -18.42 28.23
C VAL A 44 -12.39 -18.77 29.41
N GLU A 45 -13.22 -19.79 29.26
CA GLU A 45 -13.92 -20.48 30.37
C GLU A 45 -13.16 -21.75 30.80
N ASP A 46 -12.10 -22.13 30.08
CA ASP A 46 -11.37 -23.38 30.32
C ASP A 46 -10.10 -23.17 31.20
N PRO A 47 -10.02 -23.76 32.40
CA PRO A 47 -8.89 -23.61 33.31
C PRO A 47 -7.55 -24.15 32.77
N ALA A 48 -7.54 -24.93 31.68
CA ALA A 48 -6.32 -25.39 31.01
C ALA A 48 -5.60 -24.27 30.21
N ALA A 49 -6.27 -23.17 29.87
CA ALA A 49 -5.70 -22.04 29.12
C ALA A 49 -4.84 -21.09 29.98
N LEU A 50 -4.82 -21.27 31.30
CA LEU A 50 -4.06 -20.45 32.26
C LEU A 50 -2.53 -20.49 32.05
N GLY A 51 -2.01 -21.57 31.45
CA GLY A 51 -0.59 -21.70 31.14
C GLY A 51 -0.12 -20.82 29.98
N ILE A 52 -1.01 -20.59 28.99
CA ILE A 52 -0.72 -19.78 27.80
C ILE A 52 -1.09 -18.30 28.04
N ALA A 53 -2.08 -18.05 28.90
CA ALA A 53 -2.54 -16.71 29.26
C ALA A 53 -1.49 -15.87 30.03
N LYS A 54 -0.49 -16.50 30.68
CA LYS A 54 0.57 -15.77 31.41
C LYS A 54 1.57 -15.03 30.52
N VAL A 55 1.69 -15.40 29.24
CA VAL A 55 2.54 -14.66 28.29
C VAL A 55 1.86 -13.37 27.79
N ASN A 56 0.58 -13.17 28.14
CA ASN A 56 -0.30 -12.21 27.47
C ASN A 56 -0.47 -10.85 28.19
N PHE A 57 0.41 -10.45 29.12
CA PHE A 57 -0.01 -9.52 30.18
C PHE A 57 0.44 -8.04 30.12
N TYR A 58 1.01 -7.51 29.05
CA TYR A 58 1.27 -6.05 28.98
C TYR A 58 0.79 -5.35 27.71
N ILE A 59 0.71 -6.04 26.57
CA ILE A 59 0.24 -5.43 25.30
C ILE A 59 -1.29 -5.43 25.22
N PHE A 60 -1.95 -6.45 25.76
CA PHE A 60 -3.42 -6.57 25.70
C PHE A 60 -4.17 -5.79 26.79
N SER A 61 -3.49 -5.32 27.84
CA SER A 61 -4.13 -4.57 28.92
C SER A 61 -4.61 -3.18 28.47
N GLU A 62 -3.88 -2.53 27.56
CA GLU A 62 -4.31 -1.25 26.98
C GLU A 62 -5.44 -1.43 25.97
N LEU A 63 -5.33 -2.43 25.08
CA LEU A 63 -6.39 -2.78 24.12
C LEU A 63 -7.71 -3.17 24.82
N LYS A 64 -7.65 -3.76 26.02
CA LYS A 64 -8.85 -4.13 26.78
C LYS A 64 -9.74 -2.93 27.13
N ASN A 65 -9.18 -1.73 27.29
CA ASN A 65 -9.94 -0.52 27.60
C ASN A 65 -10.22 0.37 26.38
N ASP A 66 -9.76 -0.02 25.21
CA ASP A 66 -10.05 0.70 23.97
C ASP A 66 -11.50 0.45 23.53
N LYS A 67 -12.24 1.55 23.29
CA LYS A 67 -13.66 1.50 22.91
C LYS A 67 -13.86 0.83 21.55
N ASP A 68 -12.97 1.08 20.61
CA ASP A 68 -13.06 0.55 19.25
C ASP A 68 -12.72 -0.94 19.25
N TRP A 69 -11.79 -1.36 20.11
CA TRP A 69 -11.48 -2.77 20.32
C TRP A 69 -12.67 -3.58 20.87
N GLN A 70 -13.34 -3.05 21.88
CA GLN A 70 -14.54 -3.69 22.44
C GLN A 70 -15.67 -3.76 21.41
N MET A 71 -15.84 -2.71 20.61
CA MET A 71 -16.80 -2.70 19.51
C MET A 71 -16.48 -3.78 18.48
N PHE A 72 -15.21 -3.93 18.07
CA PHE A 72 -14.78 -4.99 17.14
C PHE A 72 -15.01 -6.40 17.70
N LYS A 73 -14.66 -6.64 18.96
CA LYS A 73 -14.84 -7.95 19.61
C LYS A 73 -16.31 -8.38 19.68
N ASN A 74 -17.20 -7.40 19.88
CA ASN A 74 -18.64 -7.62 19.98
C ASN A 74 -19.34 -7.81 18.63
N LEU A 75 -18.63 -7.64 17.49
CA LEU A 75 -19.19 -7.90 16.18
C LEU A 75 -19.51 -9.40 15.98
N PRO A 76 -20.58 -9.74 15.24
CA PRO A 76 -20.85 -11.11 14.83
C PRO A 76 -19.62 -11.74 14.14
N LEU A 77 -19.38 -13.03 14.42
CA LEU A 77 -18.21 -13.74 13.89
C LEU A 77 -18.15 -13.70 12.35
N VAL A 78 -19.30 -13.74 11.68
CA VAL A 78 -19.41 -13.59 10.22
C VAL A 78 -18.85 -12.23 9.73
N VAL A 79 -19.17 -11.14 10.41
CA VAL A 79 -18.68 -9.79 10.06
C VAL A 79 -17.17 -9.71 10.26
N ARG A 80 -16.67 -10.28 11.37
CA ARG A 80 -15.22 -10.33 11.66
C ARG A 80 -14.44 -11.13 10.61
N ILE A 81 -14.97 -12.28 10.18
CA ILE A 81 -14.37 -13.08 9.10
C ILE A 81 -14.32 -12.29 7.79
N LEU A 82 -15.35 -11.48 7.49
CA LEU A 82 -15.42 -10.69 6.26
C LEU A 82 -14.45 -9.50 6.24
N LEU A 83 -14.01 -9.02 7.41
CA LEU A 83 -13.01 -7.95 7.50
C LEU A 83 -11.60 -8.41 7.11
N LEU A 84 -11.24 -9.67 7.37
CA LEU A 84 -9.94 -10.23 6.98
C LEU A 84 -9.65 -10.12 5.47
N PRO A 85 -10.52 -10.61 4.55
CA PRO A 85 -10.28 -10.47 3.12
C PRO A 85 -10.29 -9.00 2.67
N TYR A 86 -11.06 -8.13 3.31
CA TYR A 86 -11.02 -6.69 3.04
C TYR A 86 -9.64 -6.09 3.31
N PHE A 87 -9.04 -6.35 4.48
CA PHE A 87 -7.66 -5.93 4.77
C PHE A 87 -6.65 -6.59 3.83
N GLY A 88 -6.87 -7.85 3.45
CA GLY A 88 -6.06 -8.55 2.46
C GLY A 88 -6.04 -7.82 1.11
N VAL A 89 -7.20 -7.37 0.62
CA VAL A 89 -7.30 -6.57 -0.62
C VAL A 89 -6.53 -5.26 -0.51
N ILE A 90 -6.66 -4.54 0.61
CA ILE A 90 -5.93 -3.28 0.85
C ILE A 90 -4.41 -3.52 0.80
N VAL A 91 -3.92 -4.53 1.51
CA VAL A 91 -2.48 -4.89 1.52
C VAL A 91 -2.00 -5.24 0.12
N VAL A 92 -2.75 -6.07 -0.62
CA VAL A 92 -2.40 -6.45 -1.99
C VAL A 92 -2.31 -5.23 -2.90
N LEU A 93 -3.28 -4.30 -2.82
CA LEU A 93 -3.25 -3.06 -3.59
C LEU A 93 -2.03 -2.21 -3.25
N LEU A 94 -1.72 -2.05 -1.96
CA LEU A 94 -0.55 -1.30 -1.50
C LEU A 94 0.75 -1.91 -2.02
N LEU A 95 0.90 -3.24 -1.96
CA LEU A 95 2.08 -3.94 -2.49
C LEU A 95 2.22 -3.78 -4.00
N GLN A 96 1.10 -3.77 -4.75
CA GLN A 96 1.13 -3.53 -6.19
C GLN A 96 1.55 -2.10 -6.53
N ILE A 97 1.07 -1.11 -5.78
CA ILE A 97 1.48 0.29 -5.92
C ILE A 97 2.98 0.41 -5.66
N LEU A 98 3.48 -0.09 -4.52
CA LEU A 98 4.90 -0.04 -4.16
C LEU A 98 5.79 -0.70 -5.21
N LYS A 99 5.43 -1.89 -5.71
CA LYS A 99 6.20 -2.61 -6.74
C LYS A 99 6.28 -1.83 -8.05
N LYS A 100 5.18 -1.21 -8.49
CA LYS A 100 5.16 -0.42 -9.73
C LYS A 100 5.89 0.91 -9.57
N SER A 101 5.74 1.57 -8.43
CA SER A 101 6.51 2.78 -8.09
C SER A 101 8.01 2.47 -8.07
N HIS A 102 8.41 1.36 -7.45
CA HIS A 102 9.80 0.93 -7.46
C HIS A 102 10.35 0.77 -8.88
N TYR A 103 9.60 0.10 -9.76
CA TYR A 103 9.97 -0.03 -11.17
C TYR A 103 10.14 1.33 -11.87
N LEU A 104 9.21 2.25 -11.64
CA LEU A 104 9.26 3.60 -12.22
C LEU A 104 10.50 4.37 -11.76
N PHE A 105 10.79 4.38 -10.46
CA PHE A 105 11.98 5.06 -9.92
C PHE A 105 13.29 4.39 -10.32
N ASN A 106 13.27 3.07 -10.58
CA ASN A 106 14.43 2.39 -11.14
C ASN A 106 14.67 2.80 -12.60
N ASN A 107 13.63 3.03 -13.39
CA ASN A 107 13.78 3.58 -14.75
C ASN A 107 14.35 5.01 -14.72
N PHE A 108 13.86 5.85 -13.80
CA PHE A 108 14.38 7.20 -13.60
C PHE A 108 15.84 7.21 -13.12
N LYS A 109 16.24 6.24 -12.29
CA LYS A 109 17.64 6.04 -11.88
C LYS A 109 18.56 5.73 -13.07
N ASN A 110 18.03 5.09 -14.11
CA ASN A 110 18.75 4.74 -15.33
C ASN A 110 18.58 5.79 -16.44
N ASP A 111 18.18 7.02 -16.09
CA ASP A 111 17.97 8.15 -17.01
C ASP A 111 16.86 7.93 -18.07
N ILE A 112 16.00 6.93 -17.88
CA ILE A 112 14.85 6.63 -18.75
C ILE A 112 13.62 7.34 -18.18
N VAL A 113 13.46 8.64 -18.47
CA VAL A 113 12.37 9.47 -17.92
C VAL A 113 11.17 9.51 -18.86
N PHE A 114 11.37 9.97 -20.10
CA PHE A 114 10.31 10.15 -21.11
C PHE A 114 10.16 8.91 -21.99
N ASN A 115 9.52 7.87 -21.44
CA ASN A 115 9.26 6.62 -22.16
C ASN A 115 7.75 6.32 -22.15
N LYS A 116 7.17 5.92 -23.29
CA LYS A 116 5.76 5.51 -23.41
C LYS A 116 5.39 4.43 -22.35
N ASN A 117 6.30 3.50 -22.07
CA ASN A 117 6.12 2.48 -21.03
C ASN A 117 6.03 3.08 -19.62
N ASN A 118 6.78 4.14 -19.32
CA ASN A 118 6.68 4.82 -18.02
C ASN A 118 5.33 5.52 -17.87
N VAL A 119 4.82 6.16 -18.94
CA VAL A 119 3.49 6.78 -18.93
C VAL A 119 2.40 5.74 -18.65
N LEU A 120 2.49 4.55 -19.26
CA LEU A 120 1.58 3.44 -18.98
C LEU A 120 1.70 2.94 -17.53
N VAL A 121 2.91 2.88 -16.98
CA VAL A 121 3.13 2.49 -15.57
C VAL A 121 2.53 3.52 -14.63
N ILE A 122 2.75 4.82 -14.85
CA ILE A 122 2.18 5.90 -14.05
C ILE A 122 0.65 5.82 -14.10
N SER A 123 0.04 5.67 -15.28
CA SER A 123 -1.41 5.52 -15.42
C SER A 123 -1.96 4.33 -14.61
N LYS A 124 -1.26 3.19 -14.63
CA LYS A 124 -1.63 2.02 -13.81
C LYS A 124 -1.49 2.30 -12.31
N ILE A 125 -0.42 2.98 -11.88
CA ILE A 125 -0.23 3.39 -10.48
C ILE A 125 -1.39 4.30 -10.06
N SER A 126 -1.73 5.31 -10.86
CA SER A 126 -2.81 6.25 -10.55
C SER A 126 -4.16 5.55 -10.40
N LYS A 127 -4.51 4.61 -11.28
CA LYS A 127 -5.75 3.82 -11.17
C LYS A 127 -5.78 2.97 -9.90
N LEU A 128 -4.65 2.34 -9.56
CA LEU A 128 -4.54 1.58 -8.31
C LEU A 128 -4.64 2.48 -7.08
N LEU A 129 -4.04 3.67 -7.13
CA LEU A 129 -4.08 4.66 -6.06
C LEU A 129 -5.50 5.21 -5.84
N ILE A 130 -6.25 5.43 -6.92
CA ILE A 130 -7.68 5.77 -6.84
C ILE A 130 -8.47 4.62 -6.18
N GLY A 131 -8.30 3.38 -6.64
CA GLY A 131 -8.97 2.22 -6.02
C GLY A 131 -8.63 2.06 -4.54
N PHE A 132 -7.35 2.20 -4.19
CA PHE A 132 -6.87 2.20 -2.81
C PHE A 132 -7.52 3.32 -1.99
N SER A 133 -7.54 4.55 -2.51
CA SER A 133 -8.10 5.72 -1.81
C SER A 133 -9.59 5.59 -1.52
N ILE A 134 -10.35 4.98 -2.43
CA ILE A 134 -11.79 4.72 -2.23
C ILE A 134 -11.97 3.68 -1.13
N LEU A 135 -11.19 2.60 -1.13
CA LEU A 135 -11.27 1.55 -0.12
C LEU A 135 -10.86 2.04 1.27
N THR A 136 -9.86 2.92 1.36
CA THR A 136 -9.34 3.45 2.64
C THR A 136 -9.96 4.79 3.04
N PHE A 137 -10.89 5.32 2.24
CA PHE A 137 -11.49 6.65 2.43
C PHE A 137 -10.45 7.78 2.56
N ASP A 138 -9.33 7.70 1.82
CA ASP A 138 -8.25 8.68 1.85
C ASP A 138 -8.37 9.67 0.69
N PHE A 139 -8.97 10.83 0.96
CA PHE A 139 -9.15 11.89 -0.04
C PHE A 139 -7.83 12.44 -0.61
N SER A 140 -6.76 12.49 0.19
CA SER A 140 -5.47 13.01 -0.25
C SER A 140 -4.87 12.11 -1.34
N SER A 141 -4.90 10.79 -1.11
CA SER A 141 -4.50 9.82 -2.13
C SER A 141 -5.40 9.88 -3.36
N LEU A 142 -6.71 10.06 -3.19
CA LEU A 142 -7.64 10.19 -4.32
C LEU A 142 -7.24 11.37 -5.23
N LEU A 143 -7.03 12.54 -4.64
CA LEU A 143 -6.63 13.75 -5.37
C LEU A 143 -5.30 13.53 -6.10
N ALA A 144 -4.30 12.96 -5.43
CA ALA A 144 -3.01 12.66 -6.05
C ALA A 144 -3.16 11.70 -7.26
N GLY A 145 -4.01 10.69 -7.14
CA GLY A 145 -4.29 9.75 -8.22
C GLY A 145 -4.95 10.42 -9.43
N ILE A 146 -5.91 11.31 -9.21
CA ILE A 146 -6.57 12.08 -10.27
C ILE A 146 -5.58 13.02 -10.96
N LEU A 147 -4.77 13.76 -10.19
CA LEU A 147 -3.75 14.65 -10.73
C LEU A 147 -2.74 13.89 -11.60
N LEU A 148 -2.26 12.73 -11.13
CA LEU A 148 -1.35 11.89 -11.90
C LEU A 148 -1.99 11.34 -13.19
N LEU A 149 -3.28 10.99 -13.17
CA LEU A 149 -4.00 10.60 -14.40
C LEU A 149 -4.08 11.76 -15.40
N MET A 150 -4.41 12.97 -14.95
CA MET A 150 -4.45 14.15 -15.82
C MET A 150 -3.08 14.43 -16.45
N LEU A 151 -2.00 14.37 -15.65
CA LEU A 151 -0.64 14.50 -16.14
C LEU A 151 -0.30 13.42 -17.18
N CYS A 152 -0.71 12.18 -16.95
CA CYS A 152 -0.53 11.10 -17.92
C CYS A 152 -1.19 11.40 -19.27
N GLU A 153 -2.42 11.93 -19.28
CA GLU A 153 -3.09 12.23 -20.55
C GLU A 153 -2.48 13.44 -21.27
N ILE A 154 -1.99 14.43 -20.53
CA ILE A 154 -1.22 15.53 -21.11
C ILE A 154 0.06 15.00 -21.77
N PHE A 155 0.80 14.12 -21.08
CA PHE A 155 2.01 13.52 -21.63
C PHE A 155 1.73 12.64 -22.84
N LYS A 156 0.65 11.86 -22.81
CA LYS A 156 0.26 11.00 -23.93
C LYS A 156 -0.02 11.83 -25.19
N SER A 157 -0.80 12.90 -25.06
CA SER A 157 -1.07 13.84 -26.15
C SER A 157 0.21 14.52 -26.64
N GLY A 158 1.07 14.98 -25.73
CA GLY A 158 2.35 15.59 -26.08
C GLY A 158 3.31 14.66 -26.83
N THR A 159 3.38 13.38 -26.43
CA THR A 159 4.20 12.38 -27.13
C THR A 159 3.67 12.04 -28.52
N ALA A 160 2.35 12.08 -28.73
CA ALA A 160 1.75 11.85 -30.05
C ALA A 160 2.08 12.99 -31.02
N LEU A 161 2.02 14.24 -30.54
CA LEU A 161 2.40 15.43 -31.32
C LEU A 161 3.88 15.42 -31.73
N GLN A 162 4.77 14.91 -30.87
CA GLN A 162 6.20 14.82 -31.18
C GLN A 162 6.48 13.75 -32.25
N GLU A 163 5.77 12.63 -32.20
CA GLU A 163 5.88 11.55 -33.19
C GLU A 163 5.34 11.99 -34.56
N GLU A 164 4.29 12.81 -34.60
CA GLU A 164 3.80 13.42 -35.85
C GLU A 164 4.81 14.42 -36.43
N HIS A 165 5.44 15.25 -35.60
CA HIS A 165 6.44 16.22 -36.04
C HIS A 165 7.71 15.55 -36.58
N ASP A 166 8.17 14.47 -35.94
CA ASP A 166 9.31 13.66 -36.40
C ASP A 166 9.02 12.91 -37.72
N LEU A 167 7.74 12.70 -38.07
CA LEU A 167 7.33 12.09 -39.34
C LEU A 167 7.12 13.13 -40.47
N THR A 168 7.07 14.43 -40.14
CA THR A 168 6.86 15.50 -41.14
C THR A 168 8.13 16.24 -41.54
N ILE A 169 9.23 16.10 -40.78
CA ILE A 169 10.58 16.59 -41.12
C ILE A 169 11.38 15.47 -41.79
#